data_AF-A0A3D5N087-F1
#
_entry.id   AF-A0A3D5N087-F1
#
_cell.length_a   1.000
_cell.length_b   1.000
_cell.length_c   1.000
_cell.angle_alpha   90.00
_cell.angle_beta   90.00
_cell.angle_gamma   90.00
#
_symmetry.space_group_name_H-M   'P 1'
#
loop_
_entity.id
_entity.type
_entity.pdbx_description
1 polymer ?
#
loop_
_entity_poly.entity_id
_entity_poly.type
_entity_poly.pdbx_seq_one_letter_code
_entity_poly.pdbx_strand_id
1 'polypeptide(L)'
;ELVNDFKVFDLLDEVKVTAIMYNLSQKYIYKYILKNKIPNTIKYYVSVKNNSIDNRFRYVPINKELINKWNVIKRFDEKNYNLMFDKFDNLATIRKEMFDDTIVSHISIMITKYPLKYGIIRRDPTKDKRIVEFCMSLPSSEYVHKGVDRYLIRSAMKGILPEEIRTNWKHRGVQSGDWVERLKPDWIHIHEEILQSLNDKDMKKYMDIDKLNMYLQNNREINDSTNSEEIYCLLVSFVMYKFFIQYRKKLSLLKEENRSENYGEELLL
;
A
#
# COMPACT_ATOMS: atom_id res chain seq x y z
N GLU A 1 17.34 -7.63 16.39
CA GLU A 1 17.40 -8.11 17.78
C GLU A 1 18.83 -8.51 18.16
N LEU A 2 19.47 -9.44 17.44
CA LEU A 2 20.87 -9.86 17.70
C LEU A 2 21.87 -8.74 18.00
N VAL A 3 21.86 -7.65 17.22
CA VAL A 3 22.76 -6.49 17.47
C VAL A 3 22.43 -5.76 18.77
N ASN A 4 21.14 -5.65 19.13
CA ASN A 4 20.73 -5.02 20.39
C ASN A 4 21.04 -5.92 21.60
N ASP A 5 20.99 -7.24 21.38
CA ASP A 5 21.23 -8.24 22.42
C ASP A 5 22.72 -8.62 22.54
N PHE A 6 23.60 -7.90 21.82
CA PHE A 6 25.05 -8.14 21.76
C PHE A 6 25.45 -9.58 21.36
N LYS A 7 24.58 -10.26 20.59
CA LYS A 7 24.81 -11.61 20.05
C LYS A 7 25.66 -11.58 18.79
N VAL A 8 26.95 -11.27 18.96
CA VAL A 8 27.88 -11.03 17.85
C VAL A 8 28.08 -12.31 17.00
N PHE A 9 28.29 -13.47 17.62
CA PHE A 9 28.52 -14.72 16.89
C PHE A 9 27.31 -15.13 16.03
N ASP A 10 26.11 -15.07 16.60
CA ASP A 10 24.87 -15.34 15.85
C ASP A 10 24.72 -14.39 14.66
N LEU A 11 25.06 -13.11 14.84
CA LEU A 11 25.02 -12.14 13.75
C LEU A 11 26.01 -12.47 12.63
N LEU A 12 27.24 -12.90 12.96
CA LEU A 12 28.24 -13.29 11.98
C LEU A 12 27.74 -14.48 11.14
N ASP A 13 27.13 -15.48 11.79
CA ASP A 13 26.59 -16.66 11.12
C ASP A 13 25.40 -16.29 10.20
N GLU A 14 24.46 -15.49 10.69
CA GLU A 14 23.34 -14.95 9.91
C GLU A 14 23.82 -14.21 8.66
N VAL A 15 24.81 -13.32 8.82
CA VAL A 15 25.38 -12.55 7.70
C VAL A 15 26.08 -13.46 6.70
N LYS A 16 26.82 -14.46 7.16
CA LYS A 16 27.51 -15.42 6.29
C LYS A 16 26.52 -16.22 5.46
N VAL A 17 25.47 -16.78 6.08
CA VAL A 17 24.46 -17.55 5.36
C VAL A 17 23.68 -16.66 4.39
N THR A 18 23.26 -15.47 4.84
CA THR A 18 22.55 -14.50 3.99
C THR A 18 23.39 -14.10 2.77
N ALA A 19 24.70 -13.88 2.94
CA ALA A 19 25.62 -13.57 1.84
C ALA A 19 25.65 -14.67 0.78
N ILE A 20 25.73 -15.94 1.21
CA ILE A 20 25.74 -17.10 0.32
C ILE A 20 24.40 -17.27 -0.38
N MET A 21 23.29 -17.09 0.36
CA MET A 21 21.96 -17.14 -0.22
C MET A 21 21.85 -16.03 -1.27
N TYR A 22 21.79 -14.77 -0.89
CA TYR A 22 21.47 -13.70 -1.83
C TYR A 22 22.59 -13.34 -2.83
N ASN A 23 23.72 -14.07 -2.83
CA ASN A 23 24.90 -13.78 -3.64
C ASN A 23 25.39 -12.33 -3.44
N LEU A 24 25.50 -11.93 -2.17
CA LEU A 24 25.90 -10.59 -1.74
C LEU A 24 27.22 -10.66 -0.98
N SER A 25 27.99 -9.57 -1.02
CA SER A 25 29.17 -9.46 -0.14
C SER A 25 28.73 -9.24 1.31
N GLN A 26 29.43 -9.87 2.27
CA GLN A 26 29.18 -9.61 3.70
C GLN A 26 29.36 -8.14 4.04
N LYS A 27 30.33 -7.45 3.40
CA LYS A 27 30.54 -6.00 3.54
C LYS A 27 29.29 -5.20 3.19
N TYR A 28 28.59 -5.56 2.11
CA TYR A 28 27.32 -4.93 1.74
C TYR A 28 26.26 -5.13 2.83
N ILE A 29 26.14 -6.35 3.36
CA ILE A 29 25.16 -6.68 4.40
C ILE A 29 25.46 -5.91 5.69
N TYR A 30 26.72 -5.87 6.16
CA TYR A 30 27.08 -5.07 7.33
C TYR A 30 26.81 -3.58 7.12
N LYS A 31 27.14 -3.03 5.95
CA LYS A 31 26.81 -1.64 5.61
C LYS A 31 25.30 -1.39 5.67
N TYR A 32 24.50 -2.34 5.19
CA TYR A 32 23.04 -2.27 5.24
C TYR A 32 22.52 -2.31 6.68
N ILE A 33 23.02 -3.24 7.51
CA ILE A 33 22.67 -3.34 8.95
C ILE A 33 23.02 -2.02 9.67
N LEU A 34 24.22 -1.49 9.46
CA LEU A 34 24.67 -0.23 10.08
C LEU A 34 23.82 0.96 9.62
N LYS A 35 23.50 1.06 8.33
CA LYS A 35 22.56 2.07 7.81
C LYS A 35 21.20 1.99 8.51
N ASN A 36 20.76 0.79 8.84
CA ASN A 36 19.47 0.56 9.51
C ASN A 36 19.49 0.80 11.01
N LYS A 37 20.68 0.91 11.62
CA LYS A 37 20.85 1.35 13.02
C LYS A 37 20.76 2.86 13.21
N ILE A 38 20.85 3.64 12.13
CA ILE A 38 20.63 5.08 12.20
C ILE A 38 19.20 5.33 12.70
N PRO A 39 19.02 6.08 13.82
CA PRO A 39 17.70 6.40 14.34
C PRO A 39 16.77 6.99 13.28
N ASN A 40 15.49 6.59 13.32
CA ASN A 40 14.48 7.07 12.38
C ASN A 40 14.32 8.60 12.43
N THR A 41 14.58 9.22 13.58
CA THR A 41 14.60 10.69 13.71
C THR A 41 15.67 11.32 12.82
N ILE A 42 16.90 10.78 12.83
CA ILE A 42 17.99 11.28 11.98
C ILE A 42 17.66 11.04 10.51
N LYS A 43 17.20 9.83 10.16
CA LYS A 43 16.77 9.52 8.78
C LYS A 43 15.68 10.48 8.31
N TYR A 44 14.72 10.79 9.19
CA TYR A 44 13.65 11.74 8.92
C TYR A 44 14.22 13.13 8.61
N TYR A 45 15.05 13.71 9.49
CA TYR A 45 15.65 15.03 9.24
C TYR A 45 16.47 15.08 7.94
N VAL A 46 17.27 14.04 7.68
CA VAL A 46 18.03 13.93 6.43
C VAL A 46 17.09 13.85 5.23
N SER A 47 16.01 13.07 5.33
CA SER A 47 15.03 12.93 4.25
C SER A 47 14.28 14.23 3.98
N VAL A 48 13.87 14.97 5.03
CA VAL A 48 13.17 16.26 4.89
C VAL A 48 14.09 17.31 4.27
N LYS A 49 15.38 17.34 4.65
CA LYS A 49 16.36 18.27 4.07
C LYS A 49 16.61 18.00 2.59
N ASN A 50 16.60 16.73 2.19
CA ASN A 50 16.99 16.31 0.84
C ASN A 50 15.82 16.14 -0.13
N ASN A 51 14.57 16.23 0.34
CA ASN A 51 13.39 16.01 -0.49
C ASN A 51 12.43 17.19 -0.44
N SER A 52 11.99 17.64 -1.62
CA SER A 52 10.89 18.60 -1.73
C SER A 52 9.54 17.95 -1.41
N ILE A 53 8.56 18.79 -1.08
CA ILE A 53 7.16 18.37 -0.98
C ILE A 53 6.68 17.72 -2.29
N ASP A 54 7.13 18.23 -3.43
CA ASP A 54 6.80 17.69 -4.75
C ASP A 54 7.34 16.27 -4.94
N ASN A 55 8.53 15.97 -4.40
CA ASN A 55 9.06 14.62 -4.46
C ASN A 55 8.25 13.68 -3.53
N ARG A 56 7.91 14.13 -2.32
CA ARG A 56 7.12 13.33 -1.35
C ARG A 56 5.72 13.00 -1.84
N PHE A 57 5.11 13.90 -2.61
CA PHE A 57 3.76 13.74 -3.14
C PHE A 57 3.74 13.61 -4.67
N ARG A 58 4.83 13.10 -5.26
CA ARG A 58 5.01 12.99 -6.71
C ARG A 58 3.83 12.25 -7.35
N TYR A 59 3.56 11.02 -6.89
CA TYR A 59 2.49 10.16 -7.36
C TYR A 59 1.21 10.26 -6.52
N VAL A 60 0.91 11.46 -6.03
CA VAL A 60 -0.37 11.78 -5.39
C VAL A 60 -1.14 12.72 -6.32
N PRO A 61 -2.34 12.33 -6.80
CA PRO A 61 -3.09 13.10 -7.80
C PRO A 61 -3.94 14.22 -7.17
N ILE A 62 -3.82 14.45 -5.87
CA ILE A 62 -4.61 15.45 -5.13
C ILE A 62 -4.05 16.85 -5.37
N ASN A 63 -4.93 17.85 -5.45
CA ASN A 63 -4.54 19.25 -5.50
C ASN A 63 -3.63 19.61 -4.31
N LYS A 64 -2.43 20.11 -4.60
CA LYS A 64 -1.39 20.41 -3.59
C LYS A 64 -1.82 21.45 -2.57
N GLU A 65 -2.72 22.37 -2.90
CA GLU A 65 -3.27 23.33 -1.94
C GLU A 65 -3.95 22.64 -0.75
N LEU A 66 -4.55 21.47 -1.00
CA LEU A 66 -5.21 20.68 0.04
C LEU A 66 -4.22 20.06 1.03
N ILE A 67 -2.98 19.80 0.60
CA ILE A 67 -1.93 19.25 1.48
C ILE A 67 -1.68 20.24 2.63
N ASN A 68 -1.55 21.53 2.29
CA ASN A 68 -1.34 22.60 3.26
C ASN A 68 -2.61 22.88 4.05
N LYS A 69 -3.75 23.03 3.37
CA LYS A 69 -5.06 23.32 4.00
C LYS A 69 -5.41 22.34 5.11
N TRP A 70 -5.12 21.06 4.92
CA TRP A 70 -5.50 19.99 5.86
C TRP A 70 -4.34 19.50 6.73
N ASN A 71 -3.21 20.24 6.77
CA ASN A 71 -2.02 19.89 7.54
C ASN A 71 -1.59 18.42 7.33
N VAL A 72 -1.63 17.94 6.08
CA VAL A 72 -1.43 16.53 5.74
C VAL A 72 -0.05 16.06 6.14
N ILE A 73 0.99 16.89 5.92
CA ILE A 73 2.37 16.58 6.30
C ILE A 73 2.46 16.24 7.78
N LYS A 74 1.99 17.13 8.66
CA LYS A 74 2.01 16.93 10.11
C LYS A 74 1.34 15.63 10.51
N ARG A 75 0.13 15.38 9.99
CA ARG A 75 -0.65 14.16 10.29
C ARG A 75 0.06 12.89 9.81
N PHE A 76 0.69 12.96 8.64
CA PHE A 76 1.47 11.85 8.10
C PHE A 76 2.73 11.59 8.93
N ASP A 77 3.42 12.64 9.38
CA ASP A 77 4.61 12.51 10.22
C ASP A 77 4.26 11.92 11.60
N GLU A 78 3.16 12.35 12.23
CA GLU A 78 2.65 11.79 13.49
C GLU A 78 2.30 10.29 13.38
N LYS A 79 1.87 9.85 12.20
CA LYS A 79 1.45 8.46 11.92
C LYS A 79 2.51 7.64 11.19
N ASN A 80 3.67 8.22 10.87
CA ASN A 80 4.72 7.60 10.04
C ASN A 80 4.23 7.16 8.64
N TYR A 81 3.35 7.94 8.00
CA TYR A 81 2.84 7.69 6.65
C TYR A 81 3.65 8.41 5.57
N ASN A 82 3.74 7.78 4.39
CA ASN A 82 4.41 8.33 3.21
C ASN A 82 5.82 8.87 3.53
N LEU A 83 6.63 8.06 4.20
CA LEU A 83 8.00 8.40 4.57
C LEU A 83 8.91 8.34 3.34
N MET A 84 9.84 9.29 3.24
CA MET A 84 10.83 9.37 2.15
C MET A 84 12.12 8.59 2.46
N PHE A 85 12.04 7.62 3.37
CA PHE A 85 13.15 6.76 3.75
C PHE A 85 12.64 5.41 4.24
N ASP A 86 13.50 4.41 4.16
CA ASP A 86 13.21 3.08 4.66
C ASP A 86 13.17 3.06 6.19
N LYS A 87 11.98 2.83 6.73
CA LYS A 87 11.74 2.57 8.15
C LYS A 87 11.98 1.08 8.44
N PHE A 88 12.84 0.80 9.41
CA PHE A 88 13.07 -0.55 9.90
C PHE A 88 12.62 -0.64 11.34
N ASP A 89 11.52 -1.35 11.53
CA ASP A 89 10.90 -1.54 12.82
C ASP A 89 11.34 -2.86 13.45
N ASN A 90 11.33 -2.91 14.78
CA ASN A 90 11.51 -4.15 15.50
C ASN A 90 10.21 -4.98 15.50
N LEU A 91 10.29 -6.23 15.92
CA LEU A 91 9.14 -7.14 15.91
C LEU A 91 7.95 -6.58 16.73
N ALA A 92 8.21 -5.93 17.86
CA ALA A 92 7.16 -5.35 18.70
C ALA A 92 6.39 -4.21 17.98
N THR A 93 7.11 -3.33 17.28
CA THR A 93 6.50 -2.25 16.50
C THR A 93 5.71 -2.81 15.32
N ILE A 94 6.29 -3.76 14.55
CA ILE A 94 5.60 -4.41 13.43
C ILE A 94 4.29 -5.04 13.93
N ARG A 95 4.34 -5.77 15.05
CA ARG A 95 3.16 -6.39 15.68
C ARG A 95 2.09 -5.38 16.04
N LYS A 96 2.46 -4.21 16.56
CA LYS A 96 1.50 -3.14 16.85
C LYS A 96 0.84 -2.61 15.57
N GLU A 97 1.62 -2.40 14.51
CA GLU A 97 1.15 -1.87 13.23
C GLU A 97 0.24 -2.85 12.48
N MET A 98 0.39 -4.16 12.68
CA MET A 98 -0.52 -5.18 12.11
C MET A 98 -1.99 -4.97 12.50
N PHE A 99 -2.24 -4.27 13.62
CA PHE A 99 -3.57 -3.96 14.13
C PHE A 99 -3.90 -2.46 14.06
N ASP A 100 -3.23 -1.70 13.18
CA ASP A 100 -3.65 -0.32 12.92
C ASP A 100 -5.07 -0.31 12.33
N ASP A 101 -6.00 0.34 13.03
CA ASP A 101 -7.42 0.38 12.66
C ASP A 101 -7.64 0.95 11.25
N THR A 102 -6.80 1.88 10.80
CA THR A 102 -6.89 2.47 9.45
C THR A 102 -6.59 1.42 8.40
N ILE A 103 -5.45 0.73 8.56
CA ILE A 103 -5.00 -0.31 7.62
C ILE A 103 -6.00 -1.47 7.59
N VAL A 104 -6.41 -1.94 8.77
CA VAL A 104 -7.37 -3.06 8.89
C VAL A 104 -8.71 -2.69 8.28
N SER A 105 -9.21 -1.46 8.47
CA SER A 105 -10.47 -0.99 7.88
C SER A 105 -10.43 -1.01 6.35
N HIS A 106 -9.37 -0.50 5.74
CA HIS A 106 -9.22 -0.50 4.27
C HIS A 106 -9.19 -1.92 3.69
N ILE A 107 -8.43 -2.82 4.33
CA ILE A 107 -8.39 -4.24 3.93
C ILE A 107 -9.78 -4.86 4.07
N SER A 108 -10.47 -4.57 5.18
CA SER A 108 -11.80 -5.11 5.50
C SER A 108 -12.86 -4.72 4.47
N ILE A 109 -12.80 -3.49 3.94
CA ILE A 109 -13.69 -3.05 2.86
C ILE A 109 -13.51 -3.92 1.62
N MET A 110 -12.27 -4.16 1.19
CA MET A 110 -11.99 -4.96 -0.01
C MET A 110 -12.41 -6.42 0.16
N ILE A 111 -12.08 -7.04 1.30
CA ILE A 111 -12.40 -8.44 1.56
C ILE A 111 -13.90 -8.67 1.77
N THR A 112 -14.68 -7.63 2.06
CA THR A 112 -16.13 -7.74 2.29
C THR A 112 -16.92 -7.42 1.02
N LYS A 113 -16.61 -6.30 0.35
CA LYS A 113 -17.38 -5.83 -0.81
C LYS A 113 -17.27 -6.76 -2.01
N TYR A 114 -16.07 -7.27 -2.31
CA TYR A 114 -15.85 -8.12 -3.48
C TYR A 114 -16.63 -9.45 -3.35
N PRO A 115 -16.53 -10.20 -2.23
CA PRO A 115 -17.27 -11.44 -2.10
C PRO A 115 -18.79 -11.27 -2.09
N LEU A 116 -19.29 -10.22 -1.42
CA LEU A 116 -20.73 -9.89 -1.42
C LEU A 116 -21.27 -9.62 -2.82
N LYS A 117 -20.52 -8.88 -3.65
CA LYS A 117 -20.94 -8.56 -5.02
C LYS A 117 -21.06 -9.81 -5.91
N TYR A 118 -20.12 -10.75 -5.76
CA TYR A 118 -20.02 -11.91 -6.64
C TYR A 118 -20.62 -13.19 -6.03
N GLY A 119 -21.24 -13.11 -4.84
CA GLY A 119 -21.83 -14.27 -4.16
C GLY A 119 -20.81 -15.33 -3.75
N ILE A 120 -19.55 -14.94 -3.54
CA ILE A 120 -18.49 -15.85 -3.11
C ILE A 120 -18.15 -15.65 -1.63
N ILE A 121 -17.50 -16.62 -1.02
CA ILE A 121 -16.97 -16.51 0.34
C ILE A 121 -15.45 -16.51 0.26
N ARG A 122 -14.82 -15.40 0.64
CA ARG A 122 -13.36 -15.34 0.77
C ARG A 122 -12.96 -15.81 2.16
N ARG A 123 -12.13 -16.86 2.25
CA ARG A 123 -11.52 -17.34 3.49
C ARG A 123 -10.01 -17.15 3.40
N ASP A 124 -9.43 -16.58 4.45
CA ASP A 124 -8.00 -16.43 4.60
C ASP A 124 -7.59 -17.15 5.90
N PRO A 125 -7.08 -18.40 5.82
CA PRO A 125 -6.70 -19.17 6.99
C PRO A 125 -5.63 -18.49 7.86
N THR A 126 -4.83 -17.59 7.27
CA THR A 126 -3.78 -16.87 8.00
C THR A 126 -4.34 -15.79 8.94
N LYS A 127 -5.61 -15.42 8.76
CA LYS A 127 -6.33 -14.47 9.62
C LYS A 127 -7.14 -15.14 10.73
N ASP A 128 -7.09 -16.47 10.86
CA ASP A 128 -7.70 -17.14 12.00
C ASP A 128 -7.06 -16.61 13.29
N LYS A 129 -7.90 -16.19 14.25
CA LYS A 129 -7.47 -15.61 15.52
C LYS A 129 -6.41 -16.47 16.21
N ARG A 130 -6.58 -17.79 16.21
CA ARG A 130 -5.68 -18.73 16.90
C ARG A 130 -4.30 -18.74 16.23
N ILE A 131 -4.26 -18.66 14.90
CA ILE A 131 -3.01 -18.61 14.14
C ILE A 131 -2.29 -17.28 14.39
N VAL A 132 -3.04 -16.18 14.40
CA VAL A 132 -2.49 -14.85 14.70
C VAL A 132 -1.94 -14.81 16.13
N GLU A 133 -2.69 -15.26 17.13
CA GLU A 133 -2.26 -15.31 18.53
C GLU A 133 -1.02 -16.20 18.71
N PHE A 134 -1.00 -17.37 18.08
CA PHE A 134 0.18 -18.24 18.07
C PHE A 134 1.40 -17.50 17.51
N CYS A 135 1.30 -16.90 16.33
CA CYS A 135 2.40 -16.12 15.74
C CYS A 135 2.84 -14.98 16.67
N MET A 136 1.91 -14.25 17.27
CA MET A 136 2.21 -13.13 18.16
C MET A 136 2.98 -13.56 19.43
N SER A 137 2.87 -14.83 19.84
CA SER A 137 3.61 -15.39 20.98
C SER A 137 5.05 -15.80 20.68
N LEU A 138 5.40 -16.02 19.40
CA LEU A 138 6.70 -16.56 19.02
C LEU A 138 7.84 -15.52 19.12
N PRO A 139 9.08 -15.93 19.42
CA PRO A 139 10.23 -15.04 19.31
C PRO A 139 10.61 -14.77 17.85
N SER A 140 11.40 -13.73 17.59
CA SER A 140 11.82 -13.37 16.22
C SER A 140 12.61 -14.47 15.51
N SER A 141 13.32 -15.30 16.29
CA SER A 141 14.11 -16.43 15.82
C SER A 141 13.29 -17.51 15.10
N GLU A 142 11.97 -17.54 15.31
CA GLU A 142 11.10 -18.44 14.55
C GLU A 142 10.81 -17.91 13.14
N TYR A 143 10.91 -16.59 12.91
CA TYR A 143 10.68 -16.01 11.58
C TYR A 143 11.95 -15.99 10.73
N VAL A 144 13.10 -15.83 11.37
CA VAL A 144 14.42 -15.85 10.74
C VAL A 144 15.36 -16.69 11.59
N HIS A 145 15.93 -17.74 11.01
CA HIS A 145 16.84 -18.64 11.72
C HIS A 145 18.02 -19.02 10.82
N LYS A 146 19.25 -18.77 11.28
CA LYS A 146 20.50 -19.06 10.58
C LYS A 146 20.52 -18.52 9.15
N GLY A 147 20.09 -17.28 8.95
CA GLY A 147 20.04 -16.58 7.67
C GLY A 147 18.85 -16.94 6.79
N VAL A 148 17.98 -17.87 7.23
CA VAL A 148 16.84 -18.34 6.44
C VAL A 148 15.59 -17.55 6.80
N ASP A 149 15.03 -16.85 5.81
CA ASP A 149 13.75 -16.13 5.93
C ASP A 149 12.55 -17.09 5.99
N ARG A 150 11.47 -16.63 6.63
CA ARG A 150 10.20 -17.37 6.74
C ARG A 150 10.40 -18.77 7.34
N TYR A 151 11.33 -18.89 8.29
CA TYR A 151 11.79 -20.17 8.83
C TYR A 151 10.62 -21.02 9.36
N LEU A 152 9.75 -20.44 10.19
CA LEU A 152 8.58 -21.08 10.79
C LEU A 152 7.75 -21.86 9.76
N ILE A 153 7.26 -21.18 8.72
CA ILE A 153 6.37 -21.80 7.73
C ILE A 153 7.13 -22.80 6.86
N ARG A 154 8.40 -22.54 6.53
CA ARG A 154 9.22 -23.48 5.75
C ARG A 154 9.52 -24.75 6.55
N SER A 155 9.73 -24.64 7.86
CA SER A 155 9.97 -25.77 8.76
C SER A 155 8.69 -26.59 8.91
N ALA A 156 7.57 -25.94 9.20
CA ALA A 156 6.27 -26.59 9.38
C ALA A 156 5.81 -27.36 8.13
N MET A 157 6.20 -26.92 6.93
CA MET A 157 5.82 -27.55 5.66
C MET A 157 6.77 -28.66 5.19
N LYS A 158 7.78 -29.04 5.97
CA LYS A 158 8.70 -30.12 5.61
C LYS A 158 7.94 -31.44 5.49
N GLY A 159 8.14 -32.15 4.37
CA GLY A 159 7.41 -33.38 4.05
C GLY A 159 5.96 -33.17 3.58
N ILE A 160 5.47 -31.93 3.56
CA ILE A 160 4.15 -31.56 3.01
C ILE A 160 4.32 -30.91 1.63
N LEU A 161 5.22 -29.94 1.52
CA LEU A 161 5.54 -29.28 0.25
C LEU A 161 6.75 -29.94 -0.43
N PRO A 162 6.78 -30.01 -1.78
CA PRO A 162 7.99 -30.38 -2.51
C PRO A 162 9.16 -29.49 -2.09
N GLU A 163 10.33 -30.11 -1.87
CA GLU A 163 11.50 -29.42 -1.33
C GLU A 163 11.90 -28.21 -2.19
N GLU A 164 11.85 -28.34 -3.51
CA GLU A 164 12.13 -27.25 -4.45
C GLU A 164 11.25 -26.01 -4.24
N ILE A 165 9.97 -26.18 -3.87
CA ILE A 165 9.05 -25.08 -3.56
C ILE A 165 9.30 -24.57 -2.15
N ARG A 166 9.40 -25.49 -1.19
CA ARG A 166 9.57 -25.17 0.24
C ARG A 166 10.86 -24.41 0.52
N THR A 167 11.93 -24.69 -0.22
CA THR A 167 13.23 -24.02 -0.10
C THR A 167 13.49 -23.00 -1.20
N ASN A 168 12.48 -22.61 -1.99
CA ASN A 168 12.65 -21.53 -2.96
C ASN A 168 12.78 -20.17 -2.24
N TRP A 169 13.96 -19.57 -2.31
CA TRP A 169 14.25 -18.24 -1.80
C TRP A 169 14.67 -17.25 -2.89
N LYS A 170 15.04 -17.75 -4.09
CA LYS A 170 15.52 -16.94 -5.23
C LYS A 170 14.41 -16.50 -6.17
N HIS A 171 13.56 -17.43 -6.58
CA HIS A 171 12.67 -17.24 -7.73
C HIS A 171 11.28 -16.87 -7.24
N ARG A 172 11.04 -15.57 -7.09
CA ARG A 172 9.73 -15.02 -6.74
C ARG A 172 9.19 -14.21 -7.91
N GLY A 173 7.97 -14.53 -8.34
CA GLY A 173 7.25 -13.69 -9.29
C GLY A 173 6.84 -12.36 -8.65
N VAL A 174 6.82 -11.30 -9.44
CA VAL A 174 6.22 -10.02 -9.03
C VAL A 174 4.71 -10.22 -8.89
N GLN A 175 4.16 -9.89 -7.72
CA GLN A 175 2.72 -9.97 -7.52
C GLN A 175 2.01 -8.98 -8.43
N SER A 176 1.05 -9.46 -9.21
CA SER A 176 0.28 -8.65 -10.15
C SER A 176 1.15 -7.84 -11.12
N GLY A 177 2.31 -8.35 -11.54
CA GLY A 177 3.22 -7.60 -12.43
C GLY A 177 2.61 -7.20 -13.78
N ASP A 178 1.54 -7.91 -14.19
CA ASP A 178 0.75 -7.69 -15.40
C ASP A 178 -0.45 -6.73 -15.19
N TRP A 179 -0.56 -6.05 -14.05
CA TRP A 179 -1.78 -5.29 -13.74
C TRP A 179 -2.06 -4.14 -14.71
N VAL A 180 -1.02 -3.48 -15.22
CA VAL A 180 -1.15 -2.42 -16.24
C VAL A 180 -1.53 -3.03 -17.58
N GLU A 181 -0.91 -4.14 -17.94
CA GLU A 181 -1.17 -4.89 -19.18
C GLU A 181 -2.63 -5.35 -19.28
N ARG A 182 -3.23 -5.76 -18.15
CA ARG A 182 -4.66 -6.13 -18.09
C ARG A 182 -5.62 -4.99 -18.41
N LEU A 183 -5.16 -3.73 -18.44
CA LEU A 183 -5.99 -2.58 -18.83
C LEU A 183 -6.06 -2.39 -20.35
N LYS A 184 -5.12 -2.96 -21.11
CA LYS A 184 -5.01 -2.76 -22.57
C LYS A 184 -6.34 -2.87 -23.33
N PRO A 185 -7.20 -3.88 -23.10
CA PRO A 185 -8.44 -4.03 -23.85
C PRO A 185 -9.41 -2.84 -23.71
N ASP A 186 -9.42 -2.21 -22.53
CA ASP A 186 -10.37 -1.14 -22.19
C ASP A 186 -9.70 0.23 -22.05
N TRP A 187 -8.38 0.33 -22.26
CA TRP A 187 -7.61 1.53 -21.92
C TRP A 187 -8.07 2.76 -22.68
N ILE A 188 -8.40 2.64 -23.97
CA ILE A 188 -8.89 3.78 -24.77
C ILE A 188 -10.16 4.36 -24.14
N HIS A 189 -11.10 3.51 -23.74
CA HIS A 189 -12.33 3.96 -23.10
C HIS A 189 -12.06 4.59 -21.73
N ILE A 190 -11.22 3.95 -20.91
CA ILE A 190 -10.82 4.50 -19.61
C ILE A 190 -10.13 5.86 -19.77
N HIS A 191 -9.23 5.98 -20.75
CA HIS A 191 -8.49 7.21 -21.05
C HIS A 191 -9.43 8.35 -21.41
N GLU A 192 -10.38 8.10 -22.32
CA GLU A 192 -11.38 9.08 -22.74
C GLU A 192 -12.27 9.52 -21.56
N GLU A 193 -12.72 8.58 -20.74
CA GLU A 193 -13.52 8.91 -19.56
C GLU A 193 -12.73 9.77 -18.55
N ILE A 194 -11.45 9.46 -18.32
CA ILE A 194 -10.60 10.27 -17.44
C ILE A 194 -10.41 11.64 -18.05
N LEU A 195 -10.15 11.75 -19.35
CA LEU A 195 -10.01 13.03 -20.04
C LEU A 195 -11.27 13.90 -19.87
N GLN A 196 -12.46 13.32 -20.01
CA GLN A 196 -13.73 14.02 -19.75
C GLN A 196 -13.84 14.45 -18.27
N SER A 197 -13.43 13.59 -17.34
CA SER A 197 -13.47 13.88 -15.90
C SER A 197 -12.66 15.10 -15.49
N LEU A 198 -11.58 15.43 -16.21
CA LEU A 198 -10.73 16.58 -15.89
C LEU A 198 -11.46 17.92 -16.03
N ASN A 199 -12.57 17.95 -16.77
CA ASN A 199 -13.43 19.13 -16.88
C ASN A 199 -14.48 19.26 -15.78
N ASP A 200 -14.71 18.20 -14.99
CA ASP A 200 -15.69 18.20 -13.90
C ASP A 200 -15.31 19.17 -12.78
N LYS A 201 -16.32 19.89 -12.27
CA LYS A 201 -16.14 20.93 -11.24
C LYS A 201 -15.56 20.40 -9.93
N ASP A 202 -15.94 19.19 -9.52
CA ASP A 202 -15.47 18.59 -8.27
C ASP A 202 -14.06 18.02 -8.47
N MET A 203 -13.78 17.45 -9.64
CA MET A 203 -12.42 17.05 -10.01
C MET A 203 -11.44 18.22 -9.97
N LYS A 204 -11.77 19.36 -10.60
CA LYS A 204 -10.96 20.58 -10.57
C LYS A 204 -10.69 21.11 -9.15
N LYS A 205 -11.60 20.86 -8.22
CA LYS A 205 -11.47 21.28 -6.83
C LYS A 205 -10.53 20.40 -6.02
N TYR A 206 -10.55 19.08 -6.25
CA TYR A 206 -9.86 18.12 -5.39
C TYR A 206 -8.57 17.53 -6.00
N MET A 207 -8.41 17.57 -7.31
CA MET A 207 -7.35 16.86 -8.03
C MET A 207 -6.39 17.84 -8.71
N ASP A 208 -5.13 17.42 -8.88
CA ASP A 208 -4.08 18.15 -9.61
C ASP A 208 -4.27 17.91 -11.12
N ILE A 209 -5.09 18.77 -11.75
CA ILE A 209 -5.54 18.59 -13.15
C ILE A 209 -4.37 18.68 -14.14
N ASP A 210 -3.41 19.55 -13.91
CA ASP A 210 -2.25 19.72 -14.80
C ASP A 210 -1.38 18.45 -14.79
N LYS A 211 -1.14 17.88 -13.61
CA LYS A 211 -0.44 16.60 -13.47
C LYS A 211 -1.19 15.47 -14.16
N LEU A 212 -2.52 15.38 -13.98
CA LEU A 212 -3.31 14.32 -14.61
C LEU A 212 -3.35 14.44 -16.13
N ASN A 213 -3.44 15.66 -16.67
CA ASN A 213 -3.32 15.90 -18.10
C ASN A 213 -1.97 15.43 -18.65
N MET A 214 -0.88 15.76 -17.97
CA MET A 214 0.47 15.31 -18.34
C MET A 214 0.55 13.78 -18.34
N TYR A 215 0.06 13.12 -17.30
CA TYR A 215 0.06 11.65 -17.23
C TYR A 215 -0.82 11.00 -18.30
N LEU A 216 -1.99 11.56 -18.64
CA LEU A 216 -2.80 11.07 -19.76
C LEU A 216 -2.07 11.23 -21.10
N GLN A 217 -1.35 12.33 -21.30
CA GLN A 217 -0.60 12.58 -22.53
C GLN A 217 0.57 11.61 -22.68
N ASN A 218 1.27 11.30 -21.58
CA ASN A 218 2.35 10.32 -21.56
C ASN A 218 1.85 8.90 -21.85
N ASN A 219 0.61 8.59 -21.47
CA ASN A 219 0.06 7.24 -21.50
C ASN A 219 -1.19 7.14 -22.40
N ARG A 220 -1.10 7.62 -23.65
CA ARG A 220 -2.18 7.47 -24.64
C ARG A 220 -2.49 6.00 -24.95
N GLU A 221 -1.44 5.17 -24.96
CA GLU A 221 -1.51 3.74 -25.15
C GLU A 221 -0.69 3.06 -24.06
N ILE A 222 -1.07 1.83 -23.70
CA ILE A 222 -0.32 1.00 -22.76
C ILE A 222 0.71 0.18 -23.53
N ASN A 223 1.97 0.25 -23.10
CA ASN A 223 3.09 -0.50 -23.67
C ASN A 223 4.15 -0.80 -22.59
N ASP A 224 5.23 -1.48 -22.96
CA ASP A 224 6.27 -1.92 -22.04
C ASP A 224 7.00 -0.77 -21.32
N SER A 225 6.92 0.46 -21.84
CA SER A 225 7.53 1.66 -21.24
C SER A 225 6.54 2.46 -20.37
N THR A 226 5.30 2.00 -20.23
CA THR A 226 4.27 2.68 -19.44
C THR A 226 4.69 2.80 -17.97
N ASN A 227 4.57 4.02 -17.43
CA ASN A 227 4.85 4.28 -16.03
C ASN A 227 3.67 3.85 -15.15
N SER A 228 3.85 2.77 -14.39
CA SER A 228 2.78 2.16 -13.60
C SER A 228 2.21 3.10 -12.52
N GLU A 229 3.04 3.98 -11.98
CA GLU A 229 2.67 4.94 -10.94
C GLU A 229 1.85 6.11 -11.50
N GLU A 230 2.11 6.52 -12.74
CA GLU A 230 1.25 7.46 -13.47
C GLU A 230 -0.13 6.86 -13.75
N ILE A 231 -0.17 5.61 -14.24
CA ILE A 231 -1.43 4.87 -14.43
C ILE A 231 -2.21 4.74 -13.12
N TYR A 232 -1.52 4.46 -12.02
CA TYR A 232 -2.15 4.39 -10.69
C TYR A 232 -2.78 5.74 -10.31
N CYS A 233 -2.08 6.86 -10.51
CA CYS A 233 -2.64 8.20 -10.28
C CYS A 233 -3.91 8.45 -11.12
N LEU A 234 -3.88 8.06 -12.39
CA LEU A 234 -5.02 8.19 -13.31
C LEU A 234 -6.22 7.37 -12.82
N LEU A 235 -6.01 6.10 -12.43
CA LEU A 235 -7.09 5.24 -11.93
C LEU A 235 -7.66 5.69 -10.59
N VAL A 236 -6.83 6.16 -9.65
CA VAL A 236 -7.33 6.74 -8.39
C VAL A 236 -8.23 7.94 -8.69
N SER A 237 -7.82 8.78 -9.64
CA SER A 237 -8.60 9.95 -10.06
C SER A 237 -9.91 9.56 -10.73
N PHE A 238 -9.87 8.52 -11.57
CA PHE A 238 -11.06 7.94 -12.19
C PHE A 238 -12.07 7.43 -11.16
N VAL A 239 -11.60 6.68 -10.16
CA VAL A 239 -12.46 6.18 -9.08
C VAL A 239 -13.07 7.33 -8.28
N MET A 240 -12.29 8.39 -8.00
CA MET A 240 -12.81 9.60 -7.34
C MET A 240 -13.88 10.31 -8.18
N TYR A 241 -13.69 10.40 -9.50
CA TYR A 241 -14.70 10.95 -10.40
C TYR A 241 -16.01 10.14 -10.38
N LYS A 242 -15.92 8.80 -10.50
CA LYS A 242 -17.08 7.92 -10.41
C LYS A 242 -17.79 8.04 -9.06
N PHE A 243 -17.03 8.21 -7.98
CA PHE A 243 -17.60 8.51 -6.66
C PHE A 243 -18.38 9.83 -6.67
N PHE A 244 -17.84 10.93 -7.22
CA PHE A 244 -18.56 12.20 -7.29
C PHE A 244 -19.86 12.11 -8.08
N ILE A 245 -19.86 11.41 -9.22
CA ILE A 245 -21.09 11.18 -9.99
C ILE A 245 -22.14 10.45 -9.15
N GLN A 246 -21.76 9.32 -8.53
CA GLN A 246 -22.68 8.54 -7.70
C GLN A 246 -23.18 9.32 -6.48
N TYR A 247 -22.29 10.07 -5.83
CA TYR A 247 -22.61 10.89 -4.68
C TYR A 247 -23.62 11.99 -5.03
N ARG A 248 -23.42 12.70 -6.15
CA ARG A 248 -24.37 13.72 -6.63
C ARG A 248 -25.73 13.12 -6.96
N LYS A 249 -25.78 11.96 -7.62
CA LYS A 249 -27.03 11.24 -7.89
C LYS A 249 -27.76 10.84 -6.60
N LYS A 250 -27.03 10.37 -5.59
CA LYS A 250 -27.63 10.05 -4.29
C LYS A 250 -28.19 11.30 -3.60
N LEU A 251 -27.46 12.41 -3.66
CA LEU A 251 -27.93 13.68 -3.09
C LEU A 251 -29.17 14.25 -3.78
N SER A 252 -29.31 14.06 -5.10
CA SER A 252 -30.52 14.50 -5.80
C SER A 252 -31.74 13.68 -5.38
N LEU A 253 -31.60 12.35 -5.28
CA LEU A 253 -32.67 11.45 -4.83
C LEU A 253 -33.14 11.80 -3.41
N LEU A 254 -32.20 12.01 -2.47
CA LEU A 254 -32.55 12.39 -1.09
C LEU A 254 -33.29 13.74 -1.01
N LYS A 255 -32.99 14.68 -1.92
CA LYS A 255 -33.70 15.96 -1.98
C LYS A 255 -35.11 15.83 -2.56
N GLU A 256 -35.31 14.89 -3.48
CA GLU A 256 -36.62 14.59 -4.04
C GLU A 256 -37.51 13.89 -3.01
N GLU A 257 -36.97 12.91 -2.28
CA GLU A 257 -37.66 12.22 -1.17
C GLU A 257 -38.11 13.20 -0.07
N ASN A 258 -37.20 14.05 0.42
CA ASN A 258 -37.54 15.06 1.44
C ASN A 258 -38.55 16.11 0.95
N ARG A 259 -38.59 16.40 -0.36
CA ARG A 259 -39.62 17.29 -0.92
C ARG A 259 -40.97 16.58 -0.95
N SER A 260 -41.02 15.31 -1.36
CA SER A 260 -42.27 14.54 -1.36
C SER A 260 -42.85 14.32 0.04
N GLU A 261 -42.02 14.17 1.08
CA GLU A 261 -42.49 14.08 2.47
C GLU A 261 -43.10 15.42 2.94
N ASN A 262 -42.48 16.56 2.62
CA ASN A 262 -43.03 17.87 2.97
C ASN A 262 -44.36 18.19 2.25
N TYR A 263 -44.55 17.75 1.00
CA TYR A 263 -45.86 17.89 0.33
C TYR A 263 -46.93 16.97 0.92
N GLY A 264 -46.55 15.85 1.55
CA GLY A 264 -47.47 14.96 2.25
C GLY A 264 -48.01 15.56 3.56
N GLU A 265 -47.21 16.38 4.25
CA GLU A 265 -47.65 17.11 5.46
C GLU A 265 -48.50 18.35 5.13
N GLU A 266 -48.24 19.06 4.02
CA GLU A 266 -49.06 20.19 3.57
C GLU A 266 -50.45 19.80 3.04
N LEU A 267 -50.64 18.54 2.63
CA LEU A 267 -51.95 18.00 2.21
C LEU A 267 -52.78 17.42 3.37
N LEU A 268 -52.25 17.44 4.60
CA LEU A 268 -52.91 16.98 5.82
C LEU A 268 -53.27 18.12 6.79
N LEU A 269 -53.14 19.38 6.35
CA LEU A 269 -53.63 20.60 7.04
C LEU A 269 -54.79 21.24 6.26
#